data_AF-A0A7K1KM07-F1
#
_entry.id   AF-A0A7K1KM07-F1
#
_cell.length_a   1.000
_cell.length_b   1.000
_cell.length_c   1.000
_cell.angle_alpha   90.00
_cell.angle_beta   90.00
_cell.angle_gamma   90.00
#
_symmetry.space_group_name_H-M   'P 1'
#
loop_
_entity.id
_entity.type
_entity.pdbx_description
1 polymer ?
#
loop_
_entity_poly.entity_id
_entity_poly.type
_entity_poly.pdbx_seq_one_letter_code
_entity_poly.pdbx_strand_id
1 'polypeptide(L)'
;MKRFALLSILFAVLALTASVAGAQPPELRGTWRGSSHIMEAAGPREGQCAYVINVQEGQLFSGYKLWFDAKKVLQKETFTGVFGDDGNLYIAERDDGYTMGQRTSKQTMSLYYLEHGALNKAILYKLERVHFVTGFVEIDIDGDRTLVHAEISTHYPLNAERIMAEADTNKDGKLTEAEWEAWKQANTYH
;
A
#
# COMPACT_ATOMS: atom_id res chain seq x y z
N MET A 1 -35.92 48.24 16.25
CA MET A 1 -35.78 46.94 16.96
C MET A 1 -36.05 45.69 16.11
N LYS A 2 -36.73 45.75 14.96
CA LYS A 2 -36.98 44.55 14.11
C LYS A 2 -35.91 44.24 13.04
N ARG A 3 -34.91 45.11 12.84
CA ARG A 3 -33.85 44.92 11.83
C ARG A 3 -32.57 44.24 12.36
N PHE A 4 -32.43 44.09 13.68
CA PHE A 4 -31.29 43.41 14.29
C PHE A 4 -31.49 41.91 14.50
N ALA A 5 -32.74 41.41 14.43
CA ALA A 5 -33.05 39.99 14.64
C ALA A 5 -32.83 39.10 13.39
N LEU A 6 -32.76 39.70 12.19
CA LEU A 6 -32.61 38.96 10.92
C LEU A 6 -31.15 38.62 10.57
N LEU A 7 -30.17 39.41 11.06
CA LEU A 7 -28.75 39.09 10.88
C LEU A 7 -28.27 37.95 11.79
N SER A 8 -28.93 37.74 12.93
CA SER A 8 -28.59 36.69 13.89
C SER A 8 -28.93 35.29 13.40
N ILE A 9 -29.96 35.17 12.55
CA ILE A 9 -30.43 33.88 12.02
C ILE A 9 -29.60 33.46 10.79
N LEU A 10 -29.08 34.42 10.01
CA LEU A 10 -28.23 34.12 8.86
C LEU A 10 -26.83 33.62 9.27
N PHE A 11 -26.32 34.05 10.43
CA PHE A 11 -25.07 33.53 11.00
C PHE A 11 -25.22 32.17 11.68
N ALA A 12 -26.42 31.82 12.16
CA ALA A 12 -26.67 30.51 12.76
C ALA A 12 -26.85 29.38 11.73
N VAL A 13 -27.29 29.70 10.50
CA VAL A 13 -27.43 28.71 9.41
C VAL A 13 -26.09 28.42 8.72
N LEU A 14 -25.13 29.34 8.76
CA LEU A 14 -23.79 29.12 8.18
C LEU A 14 -22.85 28.27 9.06
N ALA A 15 -23.24 27.98 10.32
CA ALA A 15 -22.40 27.28 11.29
C ALA A 15 -22.67 25.76 11.40
N LEU A 16 -23.55 25.19 10.56
CA LEU A 16 -23.97 23.78 10.66
C LEU A 16 -23.47 22.86 9.54
N THR A 17 -22.57 23.32 8.67
CA THR A 17 -21.80 22.43 7.79
C THR A 17 -20.35 22.35 8.26
N ALA A 18 -20.14 22.05 9.55
CA ALA A 18 -18.93 21.33 9.92
C ALA A 18 -19.08 19.93 9.33
N SER A 19 -18.71 19.77 8.06
CA SER A 19 -18.43 18.44 7.52
C SER A 19 -17.46 17.81 8.51
N VAL A 20 -17.89 16.74 9.17
CA VAL A 20 -16.98 15.83 9.85
C VAL A 20 -16.11 15.28 8.73
N ALA A 21 -15.01 15.98 8.45
CA ALA A 21 -13.95 15.46 7.63
C ALA A 21 -13.37 14.31 8.46
N GLY A 22 -13.95 13.12 8.29
CA GLY A 22 -13.33 11.89 8.76
C GLY A 22 -11.89 11.93 8.27
N ALA A 23 -10.94 11.74 9.18
CA ALA A 23 -9.53 11.78 8.84
C ALA A 23 -9.31 10.81 7.68
N GLN A 24 -8.75 11.29 6.57
CA GLN A 24 -8.45 10.43 5.44
C GLN A 24 -7.55 9.28 5.94
N PRO A 25 -7.87 8.02 5.60
CA PRO A 25 -7.06 6.91 6.05
C PRO A 25 -5.64 7.05 5.51
N PRO A 26 -4.65 6.47 6.20
CA PRO A 26 -3.28 6.48 5.73
C PRO A 26 -3.17 5.92 4.31
N GLU A 27 -2.24 6.45 3.53
CA GLU A 27 -1.85 5.86 2.25
C GLU A 27 -1.19 4.49 2.48
N LEU A 28 -1.81 3.44 1.94
CA LEU A 28 -1.39 2.04 2.03
C LEU A 28 -0.82 1.53 0.71
N ARG A 29 -1.11 2.17 -0.44
CA ARG A 29 -0.64 1.67 -1.74
C ARG A 29 0.87 1.51 -1.75
N GLY A 30 1.33 0.43 -2.34
CA GLY A 30 2.75 0.11 -2.51
C GLY A 30 3.05 -1.34 -2.23
N THR A 31 4.32 -1.67 -2.44
CA THR A 31 4.85 -2.99 -2.11
C THR A 31 5.37 -2.99 -0.67
N TRP A 32 4.89 -3.93 0.12
CA TRP A 32 5.31 -4.22 1.49
C TRP A 32 5.95 -5.60 1.51
N ARG A 33 7.24 -5.70 1.84
CA ARG A 33 7.99 -6.96 1.83
C ARG A 33 8.45 -7.32 3.22
N GLY A 34 8.58 -8.61 3.49
CA GLY A 34 9.24 -9.05 4.71
C GLY A 34 9.01 -10.50 5.05
N SER A 35 9.27 -10.84 6.31
CA SER A 35 9.28 -12.22 6.79
C SER A 35 7.90 -12.73 7.14
N SER A 36 7.76 -14.05 7.08
CA SER A 36 6.58 -14.81 7.48
C SER A 36 6.99 -15.85 8.51
N HIS A 37 6.55 -15.71 9.75
CA HIS A 37 6.76 -16.69 10.81
C HIS A 37 5.49 -17.53 10.91
N ILE A 38 5.59 -18.80 10.55
CA ILE A 38 4.43 -19.64 10.24
C ILE A 38 4.35 -20.75 11.27
N MET A 39 3.17 -20.94 11.84
CA MET A 39 2.82 -22.08 12.66
C MET A 39 1.74 -22.88 11.94
N GLU A 40 2.03 -24.14 11.63
CA GLU A 40 1.12 -25.08 10.98
C GLU A 40 1.31 -26.48 11.60
N ALA A 41 0.45 -27.45 11.26
CA ALA A 41 0.47 -28.79 11.87
C ALA A 41 1.82 -29.52 11.76
N ALA A 42 2.61 -29.24 10.71
CA ALA A 42 3.94 -29.80 10.50
C ALA A 42 5.03 -29.17 11.40
N GLY A 43 4.70 -28.09 12.12
CA GLY A 43 5.61 -27.34 12.98
C GLY A 43 5.89 -25.92 12.48
N PRO A 44 6.73 -25.15 13.20
CA PRO A 44 7.06 -23.79 12.83
C PRO A 44 8.00 -23.74 11.62
N ARG A 45 7.83 -22.72 10.77
CA ARG A 45 8.74 -22.44 9.65
C ARG A 45 8.82 -20.95 9.33
N GLU A 46 9.90 -20.58 8.66
CA GLU A 46 10.12 -19.23 8.17
C GLU A 46 9.88 -19.12 6.66
N GLY A 47 9.47 -17.92 6.23
CA GLY A 47 9.22 -17.59 4.85
C GLY A 47 9.47 -16.11 4.55
N GLN A 48 9.34 -15.77 3.28
CA GLN A 48 9.35 -14.41 2.79
C GLN A 48 8.06 -14.18 2.01
N CYS A 49 7.55 -12.96 2.07
CA CYS A 49 6.36 -12.57 1.34
C CYS A 49 6.41 -11.10 0.91
N ALA A 50 5.53 -10.76 -0.02
CA ALA A 50 5.25 -9.38 -0.38
C ALA A 50 3.74 -9.16 -0.50
N TYR A 51 3.24 -8.10 0.10
CA TYR A 51 1.90 -7.58 -0.15
C TYR A 51 2.03 -6.39 -1.09
N VAL A 52 1.34 -6.44 -2.22
CA VAL A 52 1.30 -5.35 -3.20
C VAL A 52 -0.10 -4.76 -3.18
N ILE A 53 -0.25 -3.57 -2.60
CA ILE A 53 -1.51 -2.83 -2.55
C ILE A 53 -1.51 -1.84 -3.72
N ASN A 54 -2.33 -2.08 -4.73
CA ASN A 54 -2.35 -1.26 -5.95
C ASN A 54 -3.51 -0.27 -5.98
N VAL A 55 -4.62 -0.62 -5.34
CA VAL A 55 -5.83 0.21 -5.33
C VAL A 55 -6.16 0.56 -3.90
N GLN A 56 -6.45 1.83 -3.66
CA GLN A 56 -7.03 2.31 -2.42
C GLN A 56 -8.05 3.41 -2.73
N GLU A 57 -9.24 3.26 -2.18
CA GLU A 57 -10.33 4.21 -2.26
C GLU A 57 -10.85 4.46 -0.84
N GLY A 58 -10.38 5.54 -0.23
CA GLY A 58 -10.58 5.79 1.19
C GLY A 58 -10.10 4.60 2.02
N GLN A 59 -11.01 4.01 2.79
CA GLN A 59 -10.71 2.90 3.70
C GLN A 59 -10.65 1.55 2.99
N LEU A 60 -11.14 1.44 1.75
CA LEU A 60 -11.13 0.20 0.99
C LEU A 60 -9.84 0.10 0.19
N PHE A 61 -9.25 -1.09 0.13
CA PHE A 61 -8.06 -1.35 -0.67
C PHE A 61 -8.06 -2.75 -1.25
N SER A 62 -7.30 -2.95 -2.33
CA SER A 62 -7.10 -4.27 -2.93
C SER A 62 -5.70 -4.43 -3.51
N GLY A 63 -5.32 -5.69 -3.71
CA GLY A 63 -3.95 -6.02 -4.05
C GLY A 63 -3.73 -7.51 -4.26
N TYR A 64 -2.47 -7.92 -4.16
CA TYR A 64 -2.09 -9.32 -4.16
C TYR A 64 -0.90 -9.59 -3.24
N LYS A 65 -0.88 -10.80 -2.68
CA LYS A 65 0.17 -11.37 -1.89
C LYS A 65 1.03 -12.28 -2.76
N LEU A 66 2.35 -12.16 -2.63
CA LEU A 66 3.34 -13.05 -3.21
C LEU A 66 4.05 -13.80 -2.09
N TRP A 67 4.23 -15.11 -2.25
CA TRP A 67 4.94 -15.96 -1.29
C TRP A 67 5.44 -17.22 -1.98
N PHE A 68 6.37 -17.94 -1.35
CA PHE A 68 6.83 -19.24 -1.85
C PHE A 68 6.23 -20.36 -1.03
N ASP A 69 5.67 -21.37 -1.71
CA ASP A 69 5.21 -22.57 -1.04
C ASP A 69 6.35 -23.48 -0.56
N ALA A 70 5.99 -24.60 0.07
CA ALA A 70 6.96 -25.59 0.56
C ALA A 70 7.85 -26.16 -0.57
N LYS A 71 7.38 -26.13 -1.82
CA LYS A 71 8.10 -26.57 -3.02
C LYS A 71 8.89 -25.43 -3.70
N LYS A 72 8.95 -24.25 -3.07
CA LYS A 72 9.60 -23.03 -3.59
C LYS A 72 8.99 -22.54 -4.90
N VAL A 73 7.72 -22.85 -5.15
CA VAL A 73 6.96 -22.26 -6.26
C VAL A 73 6.40 -20.93 -5.80
N LEU A 74 6.58 -19.88 -6.62
CA LEU A 74 6.01 -18.57 -6.37
C LEU A 74 4.49 -18.66 -6.51
N GLN A 75 3.80 -18.31 -5.43
CA GLN A 75 2.37 -18.19 -5.35
C GLN A 75 1.97 -16.72 -5.43
N LYS A 76 0.88 -16.44 -6.14
CA LYS A 76 0.25 -15.13 -6.23
C LYS A 76 -1.22 -15.26 -5.91
N GLU A 77 -1.66 -14.56 -4.87
CA GLU A 77 -3.03 -14.60 -4.38
C GLU A 77 -3.57 -13.18 -4.28
N THR A 78 -4.76 -12.91 -4.81
CA THR A 78 -5.38 -11.58 -4.70
C THR A 78 -6.10 -11.42 -3.37
N PHE A 79 -6.22 -10.19 -2.89
CA PHE A 79 -6.99 -9.88 -1.69
C PHE A 79 -7.75 -8.56 -1.81
N THR A 80 -8.75 -8.39 -0.95
CA THR A 80 -9.44 -7.13 -0.68
C THR A 80 -9.39 -6.84 0.80
N GLY A 81 -9.33 -5.57 1.20
CA GLY A 81 -9.27 -5.21 2.60
C GLY A 81 -9.88 -3.86 2.94
N VAL A 82 -9.97 -3.63 4.24
CA VAL A 82 -10.50 -2.42 4.88
C VAL A 82 -9.51 -1.92 5.92
N PHE A 83 -9.21 -0.63 5.88
CA PHE A 83 -8.57 0.08 6.99
C PHE A 83 -9.68 0.56 7.93
N GLY A 84 -9.81 -0.12 9.07
CA GLY A 84 -10.84 0.15 10.05
C GLY A 84 -10.64 1.50 10.74
N ASP A 85 -11.73 2.05 11.27
CA ASP A 85 -11.72 3.27 12.07
C ASP A 85 -10.92 3.11 13.39
N ASP A 86 -10.68 1.86 13.78
CA ASP A 86 -9.84 1.47 14.92
C ASP A 86 -8.34 1.45 14.59
N GLY A 87 -7.96 1.78 13.34
CA GLY A 87 -6.58 1.81 12.88
C GLY A 87 -6.03 0.45 12.45
N ASN A 88 -6.85 -0.61 12.46
CA ASN A 88 -6.46 -1.95 12.03
C ASN A 88 -6.72 -2.17 10.54
N LEU A 89 -5.97 -3.10 9.94
CA LEU A 89 -6.20 -3.64 8.62
C LEU A 89 -6.97 -4.96 8.76
N TYR A 90 -8.00 -5.12 7.94
CA TYR A 90 -8.75 -6.36 7.78
C TYR A 90 -8.70 -6.78 6.32
N ILE A 91 -8.23 -7.97 6.03
CA ILE A 91 -7.95 -8.45 4.67
C ILE A 91 -8.63 -9.80 4.49
N ALA A 92 -9.54 -9.84 3.52
CA ALA A 92 -10.10 -11.08 2.99
C ALA A 92 -9.20 -11.56 1.85
N GLU A 93 -8.59 -12.73 2.05
CA GLU A 93 -7.77 -13.39 1.05
C GLU A 93 -8.67 -14.23 0.13
N ARG A 94 -8.30 -14.35 -1.15
CA ARG A 94 -9.21 -14.92 -2.16
C ARG A 94 -9.44 -16.40 -1.96
N ASP A 95 -8.39 -17.16 -1.69
CA ASP A 95 -8.49 -18.62 -1.73
C ASP A 95 -8.87 -19.16 -0.35
N ASP A 96 -8.19 -18.73 0.72
CA ASP A 96 -8.60 -19.05 2.09
C ASP A 96 -8.00 -18.07 3.13
N GLY A 97 -8.64 -18.03 4.29
CA GLY A 97 -8.18 -17.36 5.48
C GLY A 97 -8.44 -15.85 5.50
N TYR A 98 -8.09 -15.27 6.65
CA TYR A 98 -8.21 -13.84 6.88
C TYR A 98 -6.90 -13.34 7.43
N THR A 99 -6.45 -12.21 6.89
CA THR A 99 -5.32 -11.47 7.45
C THR A 99 -5.83 -10.24 8.17
N MET A 100 -5.38 -10.02 9.40
CA MET A 100 -5.66 -8.78 10.13
C MET A 100 -4.37 -8.21 10.70
N GLY A 101 -4.33 -6.93 11.06
CA GLY A 101 -3.14 -6.38 11.68
C GLY A 101 -3.16 -4.88 11.75
N GLN A 102 -1.99 -4.28 11.88
CA GLN A 102 -1.86 -2.83 11.99
C GLN A 102 -0.55 -2.35 11.39
N ARG A 103 -0.54 -1.08 10.99
CA ARG A 103 0.70 -0.37 10.75
C ARG A 103 1.42 -0.14 12.09
N THR A 104 2.68 -0.56 12.15
CA THR A 104 3.55 -0.28 13.30
C THR A 104 4.33 1.03 13.12
N SER A 105 4.36 1.59 11.91
CA SER A 105 4.81 2.95 11.61
C SER A 105 4.25 3.44 10.26
N LYS A 106 4.82 4.51 9.68
CA LYS A 106 4.57 4.89 8.27
C LYS A 106 5.07 3.87 7.26
N GLN A 107 6.13 3.14 7.62
CA GLN A 107 6.88 2.26 6.74
C GLN A 107 6.89 0.80 7.18
N THR A 108 6.25 0.47 8.30
CA THR A 108 6.18 -0.90 8.81
C THR A 108 4.77 -1.31 9.17
N MET A 109 4.47 -2.60 9.01
CA MET A 109 3.23 -3.23 9.47
C MET A 109 3.50 -4.62 10.07
N SER A 110 2.63 -5.02 10.98
CA SER A 110 2.52 -6.40 11.46
C SER A 110 1.15 -6.92 11.06
N LEU A 111 1.13 -8.05 10.35
CA LEU A 111 -0.09 -8.72 9.94
C LEU A 111 -0.13 -10.15 10.50
N TYR A 112 -1.34 -10.66 10.69
CA TYR A 112 -1.67 -11.93 11.32
C TYR A 112 -2.65 -12.66 10.40
N TYR A 113 -2.17 -13.64 9.66
CA TYR A 113 -3.03 -14.53 8.88
C TYR A 113 -3.51 -15.67 9.74
N LEU A 114 -4.80 -15.97 9.63
CA LEU A 114 -5.44 -17.09 10.29
C LEU A 114 -6.28 -17.86 9.27
N GLU A 115 -6.06 -19.16 9.23
CA GLU A 115 -6.87 -20.12 8.49
C GLU A 115 -7.21 -21.30 9.41
N HIS A 116 -8.41 -21.83 9.23
CA HIS A 116 -8.96 -22.91 10.05
C HIS A 116 -8.98 -24.23 9.26
N GLY A 117 -9.44 -25.31 9.88
CA GLY A 117 -9.58 -26.61 9.22
C GLY A 117 -8.38 -27.54 9.42
N ALA A 118 -8.31 -28.60 8.62
CA ALA A 118 -7.31 -29.67 8.79
C ALA A 118 -5.86 -29.21 8.49
N LEU A 119 -5.71 -28.14 7.72
CA LEU A 119 -4.43 -27.51 7.39
C LEU A 119 -4.28 -26.15 8.08
N ASN A 120 -4.94 -25.97 9.24
CA ASN A 120 -4.94 -24.72 9.97
C ASN A 120 -3.53 -24.15 10.14
N LYS A 121 -3.45 -22.84 10.04
CA LYS A 121 -2.18 -22.13 10.12
C LYS A 121 -2.39 -20.73 10.65
N ALA A 122 -1.41 -20.29 11.42
CA ALA A 122 -1.27 -18.92 11.86
C ALA A 122 0.06 -18.39 11.32
N ILE A 123 0.03 -17.19 10.73
CA ILE A 123 1.25 -16.55 10.21
C ILE A 123 1.38 -15.15 10.79
N LEU A 124 2.53 -14.86 11.38
CA LEU A 124 2.95 -13.51 11.71
C LEU A 124 3.82 -12.96 10.58
N TYR A 125 3.32 -11.93 9.93
CA TYR A 125 4.07 -11.14 8.97
C TYR A 125 4.67 -9.90 9.63
N LYS A 126 5.95 -9.64 9.32
CA LYS A 126 6.63 -8.37 9.64
C LYS A 126 7.05 -7.76 8.33
N LEU A 127 6.41 -6.66 7.94
CA LEU A 127 6.58 -6.08 6.61
C LEU A 127 7.11 -4.65 6.70
N GLU A 128 7.97 -4.33 5.75
CA GLU A 128 8.51 -3.02 5.47
C GLU A 128 8.07 -2.57 4.09
N ARG A 129 7.73 -1.29 3.94
CA ARG A 129 7.45 -0.71 2.63
C ARG A 129 8.75 -0.69 1.82
N VAL A 130 8.67 -1.01 0.53
CA VAL A 130 9.79 -0.80 -0.39
C VAL A 130 10.09 0.69 -0.51
N HIS A 131 11.34 1.06 -0.27
CA HIS A 131 11.83 2.43 -0.45
C HIS A 131 12.46 2.58 -1.85
N PHE A 132 12.20 3.72 -2.50
CA PHE A 132 12.75 4.04 -3.81
C PHE A 132 14.06 4.83 -3.68
N VAL A 133 15.11 4.14 -3.19
CA VAL A 133 16.41 4.77 -2.87
C VAL A 133 17.41 4.75 -4.02
N THR A 134 17.17 3.94 -5.05
CA THR A 134 18.03 3.86 -6.24
C THR A 134 18.01 5.21 -6.96
N GLY A 135 19.20 5.72 -7.28
CA GLY A 135 19.36 7.00 -7.98
C GLY A 135 18.95 6.92 -9.44
N PHE A 136 18.56 8.06 -10.03
CA PHE A 136 18.16 8.15 -11.44
C PHE A 136 19.21 7.51 -12.38
N VAL A 137 20.48 7.89 -12.22
CA VAL A 137 21.61 7.43 -13.05
C VAL A 137 21.84 5.92 -12.96
N GLU A 138 21.44 5.26 -11.87
CA GLU A 138 21.58 3.81 -11.73
C GLU A 138 20.44 3.04 -12.41
N ILE A 139 19.29 3.70 -12.60
CA ILE A 139 18.14 3.13 -13.30
C ILE A 139 18.26 3.38 -14.81
N ASP A 140 18.76 4.55 -15.23
CA ASP A 140 19.04 4.93 -16.62
C ASP A 140 20.20 4.08 -17.18
N ILE A 141 19.88 2.94 -17.79
CA ILE A 141 20.87 1.94 -18.22
C ILE A 141 21.53 2.38 -19.53
N ASP A 142 20.77 2.98 -20.45
CA ASP A 142 21.27 3.37 -21.76
C ASP A 142 21.84 4.79 -21.81
N GLY A 143 21.63 5.58 -20.76
CA GLY A 143 22.19 6.92 -20.58
C GLY A 143 21.47 7.98 -21.41
N ASP A 144 20.24 7.72 -21.86
CA ASP A 144 19.46 8.67 -22.66
C ASP A 144 18.83 9.80 -21.83
N ARG A 145 19.05 9.77 -20.51
CA ARG A 145 18.56 10.74 -19.52
C ARG A 145 17.06 10.69 -19.33
N THR A 146 16.44 9.56 -19.62
CA THR A 146 15.05 9.27 -19.31
C THR A 146 14.94 7.86 -18.73
N LEU A 147 13.89 7.58 -17.95
CA LEU A 147 13.62 6.23 -17.45
C LEU A 147 12.43 5.65 -18.17
N VAL A 148 12.58 4.47 -18.75
CA VAL A 148 11.46 3.70 -19.29
C VAL A 148 11.02 2.58 -18.35
N HIS A 149 9.83 2.04 -18.58
CA HIS A 149 9.28 0.93 -17.78
C HIS A 149 10.27 -0.24 -17.62
N ALA A 150 11.00 -0.60 -18.68
CA ALA A 150 11.94 -1.72 -18.68
C ALA A 150 13.11 -1.51 -17.70
N GLU A 151 13.64 -0.29 -17.65
CA GLU A 151 14.72 0.10 -16.76
C GLU A 151 14.26 0.10 -15.31
N ILE A 152 13.11 0.73 -15.04
CA ILE A 152 12.51 0.75 -13.70
C ILE A 152 12.19 -0.67 -13.23
N SER A 153 11.72 -1.55 -14.12
CA SER A 153 11.41 -2.96 -13.79
C SER A 153 12.63 -3.75 -13.33
N THR A 154 13.84 -3.36 -13.74
CA THR A 154 15.08 -4.03 -13.32
C THR A 154 15.35 -3.82 -11.84
N HIS A 155 15.02 -2.64 -11.31
CA HIS A 155 15.23 -2.28 -9.89
C HIS A 155 13.98 -2.45 -9.02
N TYR A 156 12.81 -2.17 -9.59
CA TYR A 156 11.52 -2.14 -8.91
C TYR A 156 10.45 -2.98 -9.65
N PRO A 157 10.64 -4.30 -9.81
CA PRO A 157 9.79 -5.13 -10.67
C PRO A 157 8.32 -5.18 -10.25
N LEU A 158 8.02 -4.95 -8.97
CA LEU A 158 6.64 -4.92 -8.45
C LEU A 158 6.00 -3.53 -8.46
N ASN A 159 6.77 -2.48 -8.77
CA ASN A 159 6.29 -1.11 -8.70
C ASN A 159 6.41 -0.37 -10.04
N ALA A 160 7.09 -0.92 -11.06
CA ALA A 160 7.35 -0.23 -12.33
C ALA A 160 6.08 0.32 -12.99
N GLU A 161 5.03 -0.50 -13.10
CA GLU A 161 3.73 -0.07 -13.64
C GLU A 161 3.14 1.12 -12.87
N ARG A 162 3.15 1.06 -11.53
CA ARG A 162 2.65 2.16 -10.69
C ARG A 162 3.51 3.41 -10.84
N ILE A 163 4.83 3.25 -10.79
CA ILE A 163 5.79 4.34 -10.95
C ILE A 163 5.51 5.05 -12.27
N MET A 164 5.43 4.32 -13.39
CA MET A 164 5.12 4.92 -14.70
C MET A 164 3.76 5.61 -14.69
N ALA A 165 2.72 4.96 -14.17
CA ALA A 165 1.37 5.53 -14.17
C ALA A 165 1.26 6.85 -13.38
N GLU A 166 2.01 6.97 -12.28
CA GLU A 166 1.96 8.10 -11.36
C GLU A 166 3.01 9.19 -11.65
N ALA A 167 4.21 8.80 -12.08
CA ALA A 167 5.34 9.70 -12.29
C ALA A 167 5.39 10.31 -13.70
N ASP A 168 4.91 9.60 -14.73
CA ASP A 168 4.83 10.11 -16.10
C ASP A 168 3.69 11.13 -16.17
N THR A 169 4.02 12.40 -15.94
CA THR A 169 3.02 13.47 -15.83
C THR A 169 2.58 13.98 -17.18
N ASN A 170 3.49 13.99 -18.16
CA ASN A 170 3.24 14.45 -19.52
C ASN A 170 2.65 13.35 -20.43
N LYS A 171 2.64 12.10 -19.97
CA LYS A 171 2.13 10.90 -20.66
C LYS A 171 2.89 10.57 -21.94
N ASP A 172 4.20 10.79 -21.96
CA ASP A 172 5.06 10.48 -23.10
C ASP A 172 5.69 9.07 -23.05
N GLY A 173 5.43 8.31 -21.99
CA GLY A 173 5.87 6.92 -21.82
C GLY A 173 7.27 6.77 -21.21
N LYS A 174 7.88 7.87 -20.75
CA LYS A 174 9.20 7.89 -20.11
C LYS A 174 9.21 8.91 -18.97
N LEU A 175 10.19 8.80 -18.08
CA LEU A 175 10.33 9.71 -16.95
C LEU A 175 11.59 10.56 -17.11
N THR A 176 11.43 11.86 -17.05
CA THR A 176 12.57 12.76 -16.84
C THR A 176 13.10 12.66 -15.40
N GLU A 177 14.33 13.13 -15.16
CA GLU A 177 14.88 13.24 -13.79
C GLU A 177 13.97 14.04 -12.87
N ALA A 178 13.37 15.12 -13.37
CA ALA A 178 12.45 15.95 -12.60
C ALA A 178 11.18 15.19 -12.20
N GLU A 179 10.60 14.39 -13.10
CA GLU A 179 9.43 13.56 -12.81
C GLU A 179 9.74 12.46 -11.79
N TRP A 180 10.89 11.79 -11.96
CA TRP A 180 11.35 10.77 -11.02
C TRP A 180 11.57 11.33 -9.61
N GLU A 181 12.28 12.46 -9.48
CA GLU A 181 12.54 13.07 -8.17
C GLU A 181 11.27 13.64 -7.53
N ALA A 182 10.40 14.29 -8.31
CA ALA A 182 9.12 14.79 -7.80
C ALA A 182 8.24 13.65 -7.30
N TRP A 183 8.14 12.56 -8.06
CA TRP A 183 7.37 11.39 -7.66
C TRP A 183 7.98 10.71 -6.42
N LYS A 184 9.30 10.54 -6.37
CA LYS A 184 9.99 10.01 -5.18
C LYS A 184 9.72 10.88 -3.96
N GLN A 185 9.82 12.19 -4.06
CA GLN A 185 9.57 13.08 -2.93
C GLN A 185 8.12 12.95 -2.40
N ALA A 186 7.15 12.82 -3.30
CA ALA A 186 5.75 12.60 -2.93
C ALA A 186 5.49 11.22 -2.28
N ASN A 187 6.32 10.22 -2.60
CA ASN A 187 6.18 8.83 -2.15
C ASN A 187 7.22 8.41 -1.09
N THR A 188 8.16 9.30 -0.74
CA THR A 188 9.12 9.10 0.35
C THR A 188 8.49 9.61 1.63
N TYR A 189 7.82 8.73 2.36
CA TYR A 189 7.27 9.08 3.66
C TYR A 189 8.41 9.09 4.70
N HIS A 190 8.95 10.29 4.97
CA HIS A 190 9.76 10.55 6.17
C HIS A 190 8.91 10.42 7.44
#